data_AF-A0A956D626-F1
#
_entry.id   AF-A0A956D626-F1
#
_cell.length_a   1.000
_cell.length_b   1.000
_cell.length_c   1.000
_cell.angle_alpha   90.00
_cell.angle_beta   90.00
_cell.angle_gamma   90.00
#
_symmetry.space_group_name_H-M   'P 1'
#
loop_
_entity.id
_entity.type
_entity.pdbx_description
1 polymer ?
#
loop_
_entity_poly.entity_id
_entity_poly.type
_entity_poly.pdbx_seq_one_letter_code
_entity_poly.pdbx_strand_id
1 'polypeptide(L)'
;MSRETRAAVVLVGLVAALLVPVDRLRASAHDQWESAQEYEDVYYLPPPEWLPAISLGWREALADLIWMRALVYYGDEIVHEGDVEFVFEYGDAIEALDPDLVSVYRWVGTAGIYRPQAITVEDVERTVDFMERGARRHPLDGRLAWDLGAVLAFELPPMLDDPEAANRARERALPFLMRASRLGAAPEWASLSNAAMLSRLGRTELAQSHLEEMLAQTDDPATRDRIIARIRQLSAQSEAEAFLAREQDFQRRRQESFPYASSSLFLLLGDRPPVDVDAPIREGLPRALAEE
;
A
#
# COMPACT_ATOMS: atom_id res chain seq x y z
N MET A 1 57.40 35.02 -32.94
CA MET A 1 56.19 35.24 -32.10
C MET A 1 55.78 36.70 -32.18
N SER A 2 54.56 36.97 -32.64
CA SER A 2 54.03 38.34 -32.67
C SER A 2 53.81 38.85 -31.24
N ARG A 3 53.73 40.18 -31.06
CA ARG A 3 53.42 40.79 -29.75
C ARG A 3 52.13 40.22 -29.16
N GLU A 4 51.16 39.89 -30.02
CA GLU A 4 49.88 39.28 -29.65
C GLU A 4 50.04 37.85 -29.10
N THR A 5 50.92 37.02 -29.69
CA THR A 5 51.19 35.67 -29.15
C THR A 5 51.83 35.73 -27.78
N ARG A 6 52.69 36.72 -27.52
CA ARG A 6 53.31 36.92 -26.19
C ARG A 6 52.29 37.42 -25.16
N ALA A 7 51.42 38.35 -25.54
CA ALA A 7 50.36 38.83 -24.67
C ALA A 7 49.36 37.73 -24.30
N ALA A 8 48.99 36.88 -25.27
CA ALA A 8 48.11 35.73 -25.02
C ALA A 8 48.74 34.71 -24.06
N VAL A 9 50.02 34.38 -24.24
CA VAL A 9 50.73 33.44 -23.33
C VAL A 9 50.85 34.01 -21.92
N VAL A 10 51.13 35.31 -21.78
CA VAL A 10 51.18 35.97 -20.46
C VAL A 10 49.80 35.99 -19.81
N LEU A 11 48.74 36.28 -20.55
CA LEU A 11 47.36 36.29 -20.04
C LEU A 11 46.93 34.89 -19.58
N VAL A 12 47.20 33.85 -20.37
CA VAL A 12 46.90 32.45 -20.01
C VAL A 12 47.71 32.03 -18.79
N GLY A 13 48.98 32.43 -18.71
CA GLY A 13 49.82 32.19 -17.52
C GLY A 13 49.27 32.88 -16.27
N LEU A 14 48.75 34.10 -16.39
CA LEU A 14 48.15 34.87 -15.29
C LEU A 14 46.82 34.28 -14.84
N VAL A 15 45.97 33.85 -15.78
CA VAL A 15 44.71 33.17 -15.48
C VAL A 15 44.97 31.82 -14.80
N ALA A 16 45.92 31.03 -15.30
CA ALA A 16 46.30 29.77 -14.66
C ALA A 16 46.91 29.99 -13.26
N ALA A 17 47.73 31.03 -13.10
CA ALA A 17 48.31 31.40 -11.81
C ALA A 17 47.27 31.90 -10.79
N LEU A 18 46.09 32.35 -11.23
CA LEU A 18 44.97 32.72 -10.36
C LEU A 18 44.04 31.53 -10.07
N LEU A 19 43.81 30.65 -11.05
CA LEU A 19 42.92 29.49 -10.89
C LEU A 19 43.46 28.47 -9.89
N VAL A 20 44.76 28.17 -9.93
CA VAL A 20 45.38 27.17 -9.03
C VAL A 20 45.27 27.55 -7.54
N PRO A 21 45.61 28.78 -7.10
CA PRO A 21 45.43 29.16 -5.70
C PRO A 21 43.96 29.28 -5.30
N VAL A 22 43.05 29.70 -6.18
CA VAL A 22 41.61 29.72 -5.89
C VAL A 22 41.07 28.32 -5.66
N ASP A 23 41.46 27.36 -6.49
CA ASP A 23 41.07 25.96 -6.36
C ASP A 23 41.61 25.34 -5.05
N ARG A 24 42.86 25.65 -4.70
CA ARG A 24 43.44 25.22 -3.42
C ARG A 24 42.82 25.90 -2.20
N LEU A 25 42.46 27.18 -2.30
CA LEU A 25 41.76 27.87 -1.22
C LEU A 25 40.36 27.27 -1.03
N ARG A 26 39.68 26.95 -2.12
CA ARG A 26 38.37 26.31 -2.11
C ARG A 26 38.45 24.89 -1.53
N ALA A 27 39.42 24.09 -1.96
CA ALA A 27 39.65 22.75 -1.42
C ALA A 27 39.98 22.81 0.08
N SER A 28 40.91 23.69 0.50
CA SER A 28 41.25 23.85 1.91
C SER A 28 40.11 24.40 2.76
N ALA A 29 39.26 25.28 2.21
CA ALA A 29 38.07 25.77 2.90
C ALA A 29 36.98 24.70 2.99
N HIS A 30 36.90 23.81 1.99
CA HIS A 30 36.02 22.66 2.01
C HIS A 30 36.47 21.63 3.05
N ASP A 31 37.76 21.26 3.07
CA ASP A 31 38.33 20.35 4.07
C ASP A 31 38.21 20.90 5.50
N GLN A 32 38.34 22.22 5.68
CA GLN A 32 38.14 22.85 6.99
C GLN A 32 36.67 22.92 7.39
N TRP A 33 35.77 23.09 6.42
CA TRP A 33 34.33 23.07 6.66
C TRP A 33 33.83 21.66 6.98
N GLU A 34 34.33 20.65 6.27
CA GLU A 34 34.09 19.23 6.58
C GLU A 34 34.65 18.83 7.94
N SER A 35 35.88 19.24 8.28
CA SER A 35 36.47 18.91 9.60
C SER A 35 35.89 19.72 10.77
N ALA A 36 35.23 20.85 10.50
CA ALA A 36 34.50 21.63 11.50
C ALA A 36 33.03 21.20 11.67
N GLN A 37 32.52 20.34 10.79
CA GLN A 37 31.26 19.61 11.03
C GLN A 37 31.55 18.46 11.97
N GLU A 38 31.79 18.77 13.25
CA GLU A 38 31.57 17.76 14.28
C GLU A 38 30.10 17.37 14.23
N TYR A 39 29.86 16.07 14.04
CA TYR A 39 28.53 15.45 14.04
C TYR A 39 27.86 15.75 15.39
N GLU A 40 26.86 16.64 15.37
CA GLU A 40 26.02 16.95 16.53
C GLU A 40 24.59 16.57 16.17
N ASP A 41 24.21 15.37 16.60
CA ASP A 41 22.88 14.79 16.42
C ASP A 41 21.87 15.48 17.35
N VAL A 42 21.50 16.71 16.97
CA VAL A 42 20.54 17.52 17.72
C VAL A 42 19.42 17.94 16.79
N TYR A 43 18.19 17.64 17.19
CA TYR A 43 17.01 18.15 16.54
C TYR A 43 16.77 19.62 16.96
N TYR A 44 16.83 20.53 15.98
CA TYR A 44 16.83 21.97 16.24
C TYR A 44 15.46 22.66 16.09
N LEU A 45 14.41 21.93 15.71
CA LEU A 45 13.12 22.55 15.39
C LEU A 45 12.23 22.69 16.64
N PRO A 46 11.47 23.79 16.75
CA PRO A 46 10.45 23.92 17.78
C PRO A 46 9.29 22.93 17.52
N PRO A 47 8.39 22.72 18.50
CA PRO A 47 7.26 21.82 18.32
C PRO A 47 6.43 22.20 17.08
N PRO A 48 5.91 21.23 16.30
CA PRO A 48 5.28 21.48 15.00
C PRO A 48 4.14 22.50 15.04
N GLU A 49 3.39 22.56 16.13
CA GLU A 49 2.28 23.51 16.36
C GLU A 49 2.70 25.00 16.36
N TRP A 50 3.99 25.31 16.61
CA TRP A 50 4.51 26.67 16.61
C TRP A 50 5.03 27.11 15.23
N LEU A 51 5.40 26.15 14.38
CA LEU A 51 6.02 26.42 13.08
C LEU A 51 5.14 27.28 12.16
N PRO A 52 3.81 27.10 12.07
CA PRO A 52 2.96 27.96 11.25
C PRO A 52 2.94 29.42 11.69
N ALA A 53 3.20 29.71 12.98
CA ALA A 53 3.30 31.07 13.50
C ALA A 53 4.70 31.67 13.24
N ILE A 54 5.74 30.86 13.43
CA ILE A 54 7.15 31.25 13.21
C ILE A 54 7.44 31.51 11.73
N SER A 55 6.72 30.85 10.82
CA SER A 55 6.90 31.07 9.37
C SER A 55 6.49 32.46 8.89
N LEU A 56 5.79 33.26 9.72
CA LEU A 56 5.32 34.61 9.38
C LEU A 56 4.52 34.66 8.06
N GLY A 57 3.81 33.57 7.74
CA GLY A 57 3.03 33.43 6.51
C GLY A 57 3.77 32.76 5.34
N TRP A 58 5.06 32.48 5.47
CA TRP A 58 5.88 31.78 4.46
C TRP A 58 5.97 30.28 4.78
N ARG A 59 4.81 29.62 4.87
CA ARG A 59 4.73 28.24 5.36
C ARG A 59 5.44 27.26 4.43
N GLU A 60 5.14 27.34 3.15
CA GLU A 60 5.69 26.46 2.12
C GLU A 60 7.20 26.68 1.97
N ALA A 61 7.67 27.93 1.99
CA ALA A 61 9.10 28.22 1.91
C ALA A 61 9.87 27.71 3.15
N LEU A 62 9.27 27.79 4.34
CA LEU A 62 9.87 27.20 5.54
C LEU A 62 9.82 25.67 5.49
N ALA A 63 8.74 25.08 4.97
CA ALA A 63 8.63 23.64 4.76
C ALA A 63 9.72 23.14 3.81
N ASP A 64 9.96 23.83 2.69
CA ASP A 64 11.03 23.52 1.73
C ASP A 64 12.43 23.58 2.39
N LEU A 65 12.66 24.57 3.25
CA LEU A 65 13.93 24.69 3.98
C LEU A 65 14.13 23.51 4.94
N ILE A 66 13.09 23.15 5.69
CA ILE A 66 13.12 22.01 6.62
C ILE A 66 13.27 20.70 5.85
N TRP A 67 12.60 20.58 4.70
CA TRP A 67 12.73 19.43 3.81
C TRP A 67 14.16 19.22 3.33
N MET A 68 14.84 20.27 2.86
CA MET A 68 16.25 20.18 2.49
C MET A 68 17.12 19.72 3.68
N ARG A 69 16.87 20.24 4.89
CA ARG A 69 17.57 19.81 6.11
C ARG A 69 17.30 18.35 6.45
N ALA A 70 16.06 17.89 6.33
CA ALA A 70 15.65 16.50 6.59
C ALA A 70 16.34 15.53 5.63
N LEU A 71 16.46 15.89 4.35
CA LEU A 71 17.18 15.08 3.35
C LEU A 71 18.68 14.99 3.65
N VAL A 72 19.30 16.11 4.05
CA VAL A 72 20.72 16.13 4.44
C VAL A 72 20.94 15.28 5.69
N TYR A 73 20.11 15.43 6.72
CA TYR A 73 20.15 14.62 7.94
C TYR A 73 20.08 13.12 7.61
N TYR A 74 19.05 12.71 6.87
CA TYR A 74 18.90 11.30 6.50
C TYR A 74 20.08 10.77 5.67
N GLY A 75 20.59 11.56 4.74
CA GLY A 75 21.76 11.18 3.95
C GLY A 75 23.02 11.02 4.80
N ASP A 76 23.24 11.93 5.74
CA ASP A 76 24.39 11.90 6.65
C ASP A 76 24.34 10.69 7.58
N GLU A 77 23.15 10.38 8.11
CA GLU A 77 22.90 9.27 9.01
C GLU A 77 23.12 7.91 8.35
N ILE A 78 22.73 7.79 7.07
CA ILE A 78 22.97 6.61 6.24
C ILE A 78 24.47 6.42 5.99
N VAL A 79 25.24 7.50 5.80
CA VAL A 79 26.69 7.43 5.56
C VAL A 79 27.45 7.05 6.84
N HIS A 80 27.00 7.53 8.00
CA HIS A 80 27.67 7.33 9.27
C HIS A 80 27.14 6.13 10.09
N GLU A 81 26.20 5.35 9.53
CA GLU A 81 25.53 4.25 10.23
C GLU A 81 24.92 4.68 11.58
N GLY A 82 24.46 5.92 11.65
CA GLY A 82 23.85 6.47 12.87
C GLY A 82 22.34 6.22 12.93
N ASP A 83 21.71 6.50 14.08
CA ASP A 83 20.28 6.31 14.29
C ASP A 83 19.43 7.42 13.65
N VAL A 84 18.46 6.99 12.84
CA VAL A 84 17.53 7.89 12.16
C VAL A 84 16.36 8.22 13.08
N GLU A 85 16.67 8.78 14.26
CA GLU A 85 15.70 9.09 15.31
C GLU A 85 14.69 10.16 14.86
N PHE A 86 15.14 11.18 14.11
CA PHE A 86 14.36 12.40 13.87
C PHE A 86 13.50 12.43 12.62
N VAL A 87 13.38 11.31 11.87
CA VAL A 87 12.60 11.29 10.61
C VAL A 87 11.16 11.72 10.81
N PHE A 88 10.52 11.24 11.88
CA PHE A 88 9.13 11.53 12.15
C PHE A 88 8.94 12.97 12.61
N GLU A 89 9.87 13.50 13.39
CA GLU A 89 9.89 14.86 13.90
C GLU A 89 10.09 15.86 12.76
N TYR A 90 10.95 15.55 11.78
CA TYR A 90 11.03 16.30 10.53
C TYR A 90 9.75 16.17 9.70
N GLY A 91 9.19 14.97 9.61
CA GLY A 91 7.93 14.71 8.91
C GLY A 91 6.78 15.54 9.47
N ASP A 92 6.58 15.51 10.78
CA ASP A 92 5.51 16.24 11.48
C ASP A 92 5.71 17.75 11.38
N ALA A 93 6.95 18.24 11.45
CA ALA A 93 7.29 19.65 11.26
C ALA A 93 6.90 20.15 9.86
N ILE A 94 7.24 19.36 8.84
CA ILE A 94 6.93 19.67 7.44
C ILE A 94 5.41 19.57 7.20
N GLU A 95 4.75 18.51 7.67
CA GLU A 95 3.29 18.34 7.56
C GLU A 95 2.52 19.50 8.22
N ALA A 96 2.99 20.00 9.36
CA ALA A 96 2.38 21.15 10.04
C ALA A 96 2.45 22.44 9.22
N LEU A 97 3.49 22.60 8.41
CA LEU A 97 3.69 23.78 7.56
C LEU A 97 3.01 23.63 6.20
N ASP A 98 3.30 22.54 5.50
CA ASP A 98 2.78 22.21 4.17
C ASP A 98 2.30 20.74 4.14
N PRO A 99 1.03 20.49 4.50
CA PRO A 99 0.46 19.15 4.43
C PRO A 99 0.23 18.68 2.98
N ASP A 100 0.29 19.56 1.99
CA ASP A 100 0.12 19.22 0.57
C ASP A 100 1.39 18.69 -0.09
N LEU A 101 2.54 18.80 0.58
CA LEU A 101 3.82 18.28 0.10
C LEU A 101 3.84 16.73 0.15
N VAL A 102 3.30 16.08 -0.89
CA VAL A 102 3.22 14.60 -0.98
C VAL A 102 4.56 13.90 -0.74
N SER A 103 5.66 14.53 -1.17
CA SER A 103 7.02 14.02 -1.01
C SER A 103 7.37 13.66 0.43
N VAL A 104 6.85 14.40 1.43
CA VAL A 104 7.13 14.13 2.84
C VAL A 104 6.60 12.77 3.29
N TYR A 105 5.36 12.43 2.93
CA TYR A 105 4.75 11.15 3.30
C TYR A 105 5.46 9.96 2.66
N ARG A 106 5.90 10.12 1.42
CA ARG A 106 6.65 9.08 0.71
C ARG A 106 8.07 8.92 1.26
N TRP A 107 8.70 10.02 1.66
CA TRP A 107 10.00 9.99 2.30
C TRP A 107 9.94 9.37 3.69
N VAL A 108 8.96 9.71 4.53
CA VAL A 108 8.76 9.01 5.82
C VAL A 108 8.53 7.51 5.59
N GLY A 109 7.74 7.15 4.57
CA GLY A 109 7.55 5.75 4.16
C GLY A 109 8.84 5.01 3.80
N THR A 110 9.88 5.72 3.36
CA THR A 110 11.18 5.15 3.02
C THR A 110 12.13 5.22 4.21
N ALA A 111 12.32 6.42 4.76
CA ALA A 111 13.30 6.73 5.78
C ALA A 111 12.96 6.14 7.16
N GLY A 112 11.67 5.92 7.45
CA GLY A 112 11.23 5.27 8.69
C GLY A 112 11.48 3.74 8.70
N ILE A 113 11.70 3.13 7.53
CA ILE A 113 11.86 1.68 7.37
C ILE A 113 13.29 1.31 6.98
N TYR A 114 13.88 2.01 6.01
CA TYR A 114 15.17 1.65 5.40
C TYR A 114 16.33 2.42 6.04
N ARG A 115 16.61 2.14 7.31
CA ARG A 115 17.71 2.76 8.07
C ARG A 115 18.82 1.75 8.42
N PRO A 116 20.03 2.21 8.81
CA PRO A 116 21.14 1.31 9.13
C PRO A 116 20.86 0.41 10.34
N GLN A 117 20.07 0.89 11.31
CA GLN A 117 19.71 0.17 12.52
C GLN A 117 18.53 -0.75 12.30
N ALA A 118 18.41 -1.75 13.19
CA ALA A 118 17.24 -2.60 13.24
C ALA A 118 15.98 -1.78 13.51
N ILE A 119 14.94 -2.01 12.72
CA ILE A 119 13.60 -1.45 12.93
C ILE A 119 12.74 -2.38 13.79
N THR A 120 11.84 -1.80 14.56
CA THR A 120 10.82 -2.49 15.34
C THR A 120 9.47 -2.46 14.63
N VAL A 121 8.52 -3.28 15.09
CA VAL A 121 7.12 -3.22 14.62
C VAL A 121 6.50 -1.84 14.90
N GLU A 122 6.87 -1.20 16.01
CA GLU A 122 6.37 0.13 16.38
C GLU A 122 6.84 1.21 15.39
N ASP A 123 8.07 1.14 14.91
CA ASP A 123 8.58 2.05 13.87
C ASP A 123 7.79 1.92 12.56
N VAL A 124 7.46 0.69 12.16
CA VAL A 124 6.68 0.42 10.96
C VAL A 124 5.24 0.92 11.12
N GLU A 125 4.60 0.68 12.27
CA GLU A 125 3.25 1.21 12.52
C GLU A 125 3.25 2.75 12.60
N ARG A 126 4.27 3.38 13.21
CA ARG A 126 4.43 4.85 13.18
C ARG A 126 4.57 5.39 11.75
N THR A 127 5.31 4.68 10.91
CA THR A 127 5.45 4.97 9.47
C THR A 127 4.11 4.84 8.75
N VAL A 128 3.39 3.74 8.98
CA VAL A 128 2.06 3.50 8.41
C VAL A 128 1.09 4.61 8.82
N ASP A 129 1.05 4.98 10.09
CA ASP A 129 0.17 6.04 10.60
C ASP A 129 0.44 7.38 9.90
N PHE A 130 1.72 7.72 9.69
CA PHE A 130 2.11 8.92 8.95
C PHE A 130 1.64 8.85 7.49
N MET A 131 1.93 7.74 6.81
CA MET A 131 1.54 7.54 5.41
C MET A 131 0.01 7.51 5.22
N GLU A 132 -0.73 6.98 6.18
CA GLU A 132 -2.20 6.98 6.17
C GLU A 132 -2.78 8.39 6.22
N ARG A 133 -2.15 9.33 6.95
CA ARG A 133 -2.53 10.76 6.90
C ARG A 133 -2.39 11.31 5.48
N GLY A 134 -1.25 11.03 4.84
CA GLY A 134 -1.00 11.39 3.46
C GLY A 134 -2.01 10.78 2.49
N ALA A 135 -2.30 9.48 2.63
CA ALA A 135 -3.23 8.77 1.75
C ALA A 135 -4.69 9.20 1.92
N ARG A 136 -5.07 9.70 3.11
CA ARG A 136 -6.39 10.34 3.34
C ARG A 136 -6.47 11.70 2.66
N ARG A 137 -5.39 12.48 2.70
CA ARG A 137 -5.34 13.82 2.10
C ARG A 137 -5.21 13.77 0.57
N HIS A 138 -4.44 12.82 0.06
CA HIS A 138 -4.09 12.68 -1.36
C HIS A 138 -4.65 11.37 -1.94
N PRO A 139 -5.98 11.18 -2.00
CA PRO A 139 -6.58 9.91 -2.40
C PRO A 139 -6.35 9.55 -3.88
N LEU A 140 -5.93 10.51 -4.71
CA LEU A 140 -5.63 10.30 -6.13
C LEU A 140 -4.14 10.09 -6.39
N ASP A 141 -3.28 10.12 -5.37
CA ASP A 141 -1.88 9.76 -5.54
C ASP A 141 -1.72 8.24 -5.51
N GLY A 142 -1.64 7.65 -6.70
CA GLY A 142 -1.49 6.21 -6.85
C GLY A 142 -0.16 5.69 -6.33
N ARG A 143 0.90 6.52 -6.35
CA ARG A 143 2.24 6.09 -5.91
C ARG A 143 2.30 6.01 -4.39
N LEU A 144 1.74 7.00 -3.69
CA LEU A 144 1.58 6.95 -2.24
C LEU A 144 0.68 5.77 -1.81
N ALA A 145 -0.40 5.51 -2.55
CA ALA A 145 -1.25 4.34 -2.30
C ALA A 145 -0.47 3.02 -2.49
N TRP A 146 0.40 2.93 -3.51
CA TRP A 146 1.28 1.79 -3.70
C TRP A 146 2.27 1.65 -2.55
N ASP A 147 2.99 2.73 -2.24
CA ASP A 147 4.04 2.74 -1.22
C ASP A 147 3.44 2.30 0.14
N LEU A 148 2.29 2.85 0.56
CA LEU A 148 1.59 2.45 1.79
C LEU A 148 1.09 1.00 1.75
N GLY A 149 0.45 0.61 0.64
CA GLY A 149 -0.05 -0.75 0.47
C GLY A 149 1.09 -1.79 0.52
N ALA A 150 2.26 -1.46 -0.03
CA ALA A 150 3.42 -2.32 -0.03
C ALA A 150 4.00 -2.49 1.37
N VAL A 151 4.12 -1.41 2.15
CA VAL A 151 4.55 -1.47 3.55
C VAL A 151 3.64 -2.42 4.36
N LEU A 152 2.32 -2.22 4.26
CA LEU A 152 1.35 -3.05 4.99
C LEU A 152 1.33 -4.53 4.54
N ALA A 153 1.53 -4.79 3.24
CA ALA A 153 1.39 -6.14 2.68
C ALA A 153 2.66 -6.98 2.70
N PHE A 154 3.84 -6.33 2.68
CA PHE A 154 5.11 -6.98 2.46
C PHE A 154 6.16 -6.70 3.53
N GLU A 155 6.21 -5.48 4.08
CA GLU A 155 7.23 -5.10 5.08
C GLU A 155 6.79 -5.43 6.52
N LEU A 156 5.55 -5.10 6.87
CA LEU A 156 5.01 -5.35 8.22
C LEU A 156 4.81 -6.86 8.51
N PRO A 157 4.21 -7.69 7.62
CA PRO A 157 3.88 -9.07 7.98
C PRO A 157 5.05 -9.98 8.38
N PRO A 158 6.25 -9.90 7.75
CA PRO A 158 7.42 -10.68 8.19
C PRO A 158 7.92 -10.34 9.59
N MET A 159 7.58 -9.17 10.13
CA MET A 159 8.00 -8.72 11.48
C MET A 159 7.02 -9.17 12.57
N LEU A 160 5.89 -9.77 12.21
CA LEU A 160 4.85 -10.21 13.14
C LEU A 160 4.98 -11.71 13.41
N ASP A 161 5.00 -12.08 14.69
CA ASP A 161 5.05 -13.49 15.11
C ASP A 161 3.72 -14.23 14.87
N ASP A 162 2.59 -13.50 14.94
CA ASP A 162 1.24 -14.05 14.79
C ASP A 162 0.81 -14.07 13.31
N PRO A 163 0.54 -15.26 12.71
CA PRO A 163 0.03 -15.37 11.36
C PRO A 163 -1.30 -14.65 11.13
N GLU A 164 -2.15 -14.54 12.16
CA GLU A 164 -3.42 -13.81 12.03
C GLU A 164 -3.17 -12.29 11.97
N ALA A 165 -2.23 -11.76 12.75
CA ALA A 165 -1.80 -10.37 12.66
C ALA A 165 -1.24 -10.04 11.28
N ALA A 166 -0.41 -10.93 10.72
CA ALA A 166 0.09 -10.81 9.35
C ALA A 166 -1.04 -10.79 8.31
N ASN A 167 -2.11 -11.56 8.50
CA ASN A 167 -3.27 -11.53 7.61
C ASN A 167 -4.10 -10.25 7.77
N ARG A 168 -4.27 -9.74 9.00
CA ARG A 168 -4.93 -8.44 9.25
C ARG A 168 -4.17 -7.29 8.59
N ALA A 169 -2.84 -7.30 8.62
CA ALA A 169 -2.01 -6.31 7.94
C ALA A 169 -2.21 -6.34 6.41
N ARG A 170 -2.23 -7.53 5.81
CA ARG A 170 -2.54 -7.69 4.37
C ARG A 170 -3.96 -7.26 4.02
N GLU A 171 -4.92 -7.52 4.90
CA GLU A 171 -6.29 -7.03 4.74
C GLU A 171 -6.36 -5.50 4.78
N ARG A 172 -5.65 -4.85 5.72
CA ARG A 172 -5.47 -3.38 5.76
C ARG A 172 -4.83 -2.83 4.48
N ALA A 173 -3.93 -3.58 3.85
CA ALA A 173 -3.23 -3.15 2.63
C ALA A 173 -4.13 -3.11 1.38
N LEU A 174 -5.11 -4.02 1.28
CA LEU A 174 -5.89 -4.24 0.06
C LEU A 174 -6.57 -2.98 -0.52
N PRO A 175 -7.23 -2.11 0.28
CA PRO A 175 -7.81 -0.88 -0.26
C PRO A 175 -6.80 0.04 -0.95
N PHE A 176 -5.57 0.11 -0.41
CA PHE A 176 -4.50 0.94 -0.97
C PHE A 176 -3.88 0.29 -2.22
N LEU A 177 -3.60 -1.01 -2.16
CA LEU A 177 -3.06 -1.75 -3.30
C LEU A 177 -4.01 -1.77 -4.50
N MET A 178 -5.31 -2.01 -4.27
CA MET A 178 -6.31 -1.98 -5.34
C MET A 178 -6.47 -0.58 -5.93
N ARG A 179 -6.43 0.47 -5.08
CA ARG A 179 -6.46 1.86 -5.54
C ARG A 179 -5.23 2.19 -6.39
N ALA A 180 -4.04 1.76 -5.96
CA ALA A 180 -2.80 1.96 -6.70
C ALA A 180 -2.84 1.30 -8.08
N SER A 181 -3.38 0.06 -8.17
CA SER A 181 -3.57 -0.63 -9.45
C SER A 181 -4.53 0.13 -10.37
N ARG A 182 -5.66 0.63 -9.85
CA ARG A 182 -6.63 1.43 -10.64
C ARG A 182 -6.08 2.75 -11.14
N LEU A 183 -5.15 3.34 -10.40
CA LEU A 183 -4.48 4.59 -10.77
C LEU A 183 -3.27 4.35 -11.67
N GLY A 184 -3.00 3.10 -12.09
CA GLY A 184 -1.86 2.75 -12.95
C GLY A 184 -0.49 2.95 -12.29
N ALA A 185 -0.44 3.06 -10.96
CA ALA A 185 0.79 3.32 -10.22
C ALA A 185 1.45 2.05 -9.66
N ALA A 186 0.69 0.96 -9.54
CA ALA A 186 1.22 -0.34 -9.13
C ALA A 186 1.88 -1.05 -10.33
N PRO A 187 2.92 -1.87 -10.10
CA PRO A 187 3.46 -2.77 -11.12
C PRO A 187 2.36 -3.67 -11.71
N GLU A 188 2.46 -4.03 -12.99
CA GLU A 188 1.44 -4.83 -13.68
C GLU A 188 1.14 -6.17 -12.98
N TRP A 189 2.16 -6.81 -12.39
CA TRP A 189 2.01 -8.05 -11.64
C TRP A 189 1.20 -7.90 -10.35
N ALA A 190 1.05 -6.68 -9.81
CA ALA A 190 0.40 -6.44 -8.53
C ALA A 190 -1.08 -6.86 -8.53
N SER A 191 -1.76 -6.77 -9.68
CA SER A 191 -3.14 -7.22 -9.86
C SER A 191 -3.34 -8.70 -9.50
N LEU A 192 -2.39 -9.55 -9.87
CA LEU A 192 -2.41 -10.98 -9.53
C LEU A 192 -2.17 -11.20 -8.03
N SER A 193 -1.25 -10.44 -7.44
CA SER A 193 -0.95 -10.51 -6.01
C SER A 193 -2.14 -10.06 -5.16
N ASN A 194 -2.82 -8.97 -5.55
CA ASN A 194 -4.04 -8.48 -4.90
C ASN A 194 -5.15 -9.54 -4.95
N ALA A 195 -5.37 -10.16 -6.12
CA ALA A 195 -6.36 -11.22 -6.27
C ALA A 195 -6.02 -12.46 -5.41
N ALA A 196 -4.74 -12.81 -5.30
CA ALA A 196 -4.29 -13.89 -4.43
C ALA A 196 -4.55 -13.58 -2.94
N MET A 197 -4.32 -12.34 -2.49
CA MET A 197 -4.64 -11.90 -1.14
C MET A 197 -6.15 -11.97 -0.88
N LEU A 198 -6.98 -11.45 -1.78
CA LEU A 198 -8.45 -11.52 -1.70
C LEU A 198 -8.93 -12.98 -1.62
N SER A 199 -8.36 -13.87 -2.44
CA SER A 199 -8.69 -15.30 -2.43
C SER A 199 -8.39 -15.95 -1.07
N ARG A 200 -7.24 -15.62 -0.45
CA ARG A 200 -6.86 -16.15 0.87
C ARG A 200 -7.80 -15.68 1.99
N LEU A 201 -8.40 -14.50 1.84
CA LEU A 201 -9.41 -13.97 2.75
C LEU A 201 -10.83 -14.51 2.47
N GLY A 202 -10.98 -15.48 1.55
CA GLY A 202 -12.29 -16.03 1.15
C GLY A 202 -13.14 -15.07 0.33
N ARG A 203 -12.57 -13.98 -0.20
CA ARG A 203 -13.26 -12.96 -1.00
C ARG A 203 -13.10 -13.24 -2.49
N THR A 204 -13.48 -14.45 -2.92
CA THR A 204 -13.25 -14.98 -4.27
C THR A 204 -13.94 -14.14 -5.35
N GLU A 205 -15.16 -13.68 -5.12
CA GLU A 205 -15.91 -12.85 -6.06
C GLU A 205 -15.21 -11.50 -6.27
N LEU A 206 -14.75 -10.87 -5.18
CA LEU A 206 -14.00 -9.61 -5.27
C LEU A 206 -12.65 -9.81 -5.97
N ALA A 207 -11.99 -10.95 -5.76
CA ALA A 207 -10.75 -11.28 -6.47
C ALA A 207 -11.00 -11.39 -7.98
N GLN A 208 -12.10 -12.03 -8.39
CA GLN A 208 -12.48 -12.13 -9.79
C GLN A 208 -12.80 -10.76 -10.39
N SER A 209 -13.67 -9.97 -9.76
CA SER A 209 -14.03 -8.64 -10.23
C SER A 209 -12.82 -7.70 -10.34
N HIS A 210 -11.87 -7.79 -9.38
CA HIS A 210 -10.63 -7.04 -9.46
C HIS A 210 -9.82 -7.41 -10.71
N LEU A 211 -9.66 -8.71 -10.99
CA LEU A 211 -8.90 -9.16 -12.17
C LEU A 211 -9.60 -8.80 -13.48
N GLU A 212 -10.92 -8.85 -13.54
CA GLU A 212 -11.70 -8.40 -14.70
C GLU A 212 -11.49 -6.90 -14.97
N GLU A 213 -11.48 -6.09 -13.90
CA GLU A 213 -11.17 -4.65 -13.99
C GLU A 213 -9.74 -4.41 -14.50
N MET A 214 -8.77 -5.14 -13.97
CA MET A 214 -7.35 -4.99 -14.34
C MET A 214 -7.04 -5.52 -15.74
N LEU A 215 -7.77 -6.52 -16.22
CA LEU A 215 -7.63 -7.06 -17.57
C LEU A 215 -7.85 -5.99 -18.65
N ALA A 216 -8.72 -5.02 -18.38
CA ALA A 216 -8.99 -3.90 -19.29
C ALA A 216 -7.86 -2.87 -19.34
N GLN A 217 -6.98 -2.84 -18.32
CA GLN A 217 -5.91 -1.87 -18.16
C GLN A 217 -4.51 -2.48 -18.38
N THR A 218 -4.41 -3.79 -18.60
CA THR A 218 -3.14 -4.51 -18.74
C THR A 218 -2.75 -4.62 -20.21
N ASP A 219 -1.61 -4.02 -20.57
CA ASP A 219 -1.08 -4.06 -21.94
C ASP A 219 -0.15 -5.25 -22.19
N ASP A 220 0.66 -5.66 -21.22
CA ASP A 220 1.58 -6.79 -21.37
C ASP A 220 0.83 -8.11 -21.68
N PRO A 221 1.06 -8.73 -22.85
CA PRO A 221 0.37 -9.95 -23.24
C PRO A 221 0.59 -11.11 -22.25
N ALA A 222 1.80 -11.23 -21.68
CA ALA A 222 2.10 -12.33 -20.77
C ALA A 222 1.34 -12.20 -19.45
N THR A 223 1.27 -11.00 -18.89
CA THR A 223 0.48 -10.71 -17.69
C THR A 223 -1.01 -10.83 -17.97
N ARG A 224 -1.48 -10.37 -19.14
CA ARG A 224 -2.87 -10.52 -19.59
C ARG A 224 -3.31 -11.99 -19.63
N ASP A 225 -2.49 -12.87 -20.19
CA ASP A 225 -2.78 -14.31 -20.26
C ASP A 225 -2.84 -14.94 -18.85
N ARG A 226 -1.96 -14.51 -17.94
CA ARG A 226 -1.99 -14.94 -16.54
C ARG A 226 -3.26 -14.49 -15.82
N ILE A 227 -3.71 -13.24 -16.05
CA ILE A 227 -4.96 -12.71 -15.50
C ILE A 227 -6.14 -13.54 -16.00
N ILE A 228 -6.22 -13.81 -17.31
CA ILE A 228 -7.30 -14.62 -17.91
C ILE A 228 -7.31 -16.04 -17.32
N ALA A 229 -6.15 -16.68 -17.21
CA ALA A 229 -6.03 -18.00 -16.60
C ALA A 229 -6.51 -18.00 -15.15
N ARG A 230 -6.16 -16.96 -14.38
CA ARG A 230 -6.58 -16.82 -12.98
C ARG A 230 -8.08 -16.58 -12.85
N ILE A 231 -8.69 -15.75 -13.69
CA ILE A 231 -10.15 -15.54 -13.72
C ILE A 231 -10.86 -16.88 -13.95
N ARG A 232 -10.44 -17.65 -14.96
CA ARG A 232 -11.04 -18.98 -15.24
C ARG A 232 -10.93 -19.93 -14.06
N GLN A 233 -9.80 -19.93 -13.37
CA GLN A 233 -9.60 -20.76 -12.17
C GLN A 233 -10.56 -20.35 -11.05
N LEU A 234 -10.71 -19.05 -10.78
CA LEU A 234 -11.61 -18.54 -9.73
C LEU A 234 -13.08 -18.84 -10.06
N SER A 235 -13.49 -18.67 -11.33
CA SER A 235 -14.85 -19.00 -11.75
C SER A 235 -15.16 -20.49 -11.61
N ALA A 236 -14.24 -21.36 -12.03
CA ALA A 236 -14.40 -22.81 -11.86
C ALA A 236 -14.50 -23.21 -10.38
N GLN A 237 -13.75 -22.56 -9.50
CA GLN A 237 -13.84 -22.78 -8.05
C GLN A 237 -15.21 -22.33 -7.52
N SER A 238 -15.68 -21.13 -7.87
CA SER A 238 -17.00 -20.63 -7.45
C SER A 238 -18.14 -21.51 -7.95
N GLU A 239 -18.08 -21.98 -9.21
CA GLU A 239 -19.06 -22.91 -9.77
C GLU A 239 -19.09 -24.26 -9.03
N ALA A 240 -17.92 -24.78 -8.66
CA ALA A 240 -17.81 -26.01 -7.87
C ALA A 240 -18.38 -25.84 -6.45
N GLU A 241 -18.08 -24.73 -5.78
CA GLU A 241 -18.63 -24.38 -4.46
C GLU A 241 -20.16 -24.24 -4.53
N ALA A 242 -20.69 -23.55 -5.55
CA ALA A 242 -22.13 -23.41 -5.77
C ALA A 242 -22.82 -24.74 -6.13
N PHE A 243 -22.13 -25.65 -6.82
CA PHE A 243 -22.64 -27.00 -7.07
C PHE A 243 -22.75 -27.81 -5.77
N LEU A 244 -21.70 -27.80 -4.94
CA LEU A 244 -21.69 -28.49 -3.65
C LEU A 244 -22.75 -27.93 -2.70
N ALA A 245 -22.90 -26.60 -2.62
CA ALA A 245 -23.92 -25.97 -1.79
C ALA A 245 -25.35 -26.38 -2.22
N ARG A 246 -25.61 -26.45 -3.53
CA ARG A 246 -26.90 -26.93 -4.07
C ARG A 246 -27.15 -28.41 -3.75
N GLU A 247 -26.11 -29.24 -3.80
CA GLU A 247 -26.21 -30.66 -3.45
C GLU A 247 -26.55 -30.82 -1.96
N GLN A 248 -25.84 -30.12 -1.07
CA GLN A 248 -26.10 -30.16 0.37
C GLN A 248 -27.51 -29.65 0.72
N ASP A 249 -27.94 -28.55 0.10
CA ASP A 249 -29.29 -28.03 0.27
C ASP A 249 -30.35 -29.02 -0.20
N PHE A 250 -30.13 -29.64 -1.36
CA PHE A 250 -31.00 -30.70 -1.88
C PHE A 250 -31.09 -31.90 -0.92
N GLN A 251 -29.96 -32.35 -0.36
CA GLN A 251 -29.93 -33.44 0.61
C GLN A 251 -30.64 -33.08 1.91
N ARG A 252 -30.45 -31.86 2.42
CA ARG A 252 -31.13 -31.35 3.60
C ARG A 252 -32.65 -31.35 3.38
N ARG A 253 -33.12 -30.75 2.28
CA ARG A 253 -34.55 -30.70 1.94
C ARG A 253 -35.15 -32.09 1.77
N ARG A 254 -34.40 -33.02 1.17
CA ARG A 254 -34.78 -34.44 1.08
C ARG A 254 -34.95 -35.06 2.47
N GLN A 255 -33.97 -34.90 3.36
CA GLN A 255 -34.02 -35.46 4.71
C GLN A 255 -35.17 -34.89 5.54
N GLU A 256 -35.49 -33.60 5.37
CA GLU A 256 -36.59 -32.93 6.06
C GLU A 256 -37.97 -33.34 5.53
N SER A 257 -38.13 -33.42 4.21
CA SER A 257 -39.41 -33.73 3.58
C SER A 257 -39.71 -35.24 3.55
N PHE A 258 -38.76 -36.04 3.05
CA PHE A 258 -38.93 -37.46 2.77
C PHE A 258 -37.62 -38.25 3.02
N PRO A 259 -37.21 -38.49 4.28
CA PRO A 259 -35.93 -39.13 4.61
C PRO A 259 -35.74 -40.53 3.98
N TYR A 260 -36.84 -41.21 3.68
CA TYR A 260 -36.90 -42.55 3.07
C TYR A 260 -36.89 -42.57 1.54
N ALA A 261 -37.19 -41.45 0.86
CA ALA A 261 -37.21 -41.41 -0.61
C ALA A 261 -35.78 -41.39 -1.16
N SER A 262 -35.42 -42.06 -2.25
CA SER A 262 -34.08 -41.91 -2.85
C SER A 262 -33.86 -40.51 -3.44
N SER A 263 -32.61 -40.07 -3.67
CA SER A 263 -32.34 -38.75 -4.29
C SER A 263 -33.05 -38.58 -5.63
N SER A 264 -33.00 -39.60 -6.48
CA SER A 264 -33.69 -39.59 -7.78
C SER A 264 -35.21 -39.49 -7.65
N LEU A 265 -35.80 -40.12 -6.62
CA LEU A 265 -37.23 -40.03 -6.37
C LEU A 265 -37.62 -38.65 -5.81
N PHE A 266 -36.80 -38.09 -4.91
CA PHE A 266 -37.04 -36.76 -4.36
C PHE A 266 -36.97 -35.65 -5.42
N LEU A 267 -36.09 -35.79 -6.43
CA LEU A 267 -36.08 -34.88 -7.59
C LEU A 267 -37.41 -34.80 -8.34
N LEU A 268 -38.17 -35.91 -8.36
CA LEU A 268 -39.48 -35.97 -9.04
C LEU A 268 -40.63 -35.54 -8.12
N LEU A 269 -40.53 -35.83 -6.82
CA LEU A 269 -41.56 -35.50 -5.82
C LEU A 269 -41.55 -34.02 -5.42
N GLY A 270 -40.36 -33.42 -5.32
CA GLY A 270 -40.16 -32.08 -4.78
C GLY A 270 -40.36 -32.00 -3.27
N ASP A 271 -40.33 -30.77 -2.75
CA ASP A 271 -40.53 -30.49 -1.33
C ASP A 271 -41.96 -30.85 -0.90
N ARG A 272 -42.12 -31.34 0.33
CA ARG A 272 -43.45 -31.67 0.86
C ARG A 272 -44.29 -30.38 0.91
N PRO A 273 -45.43 -30.30 0.20
CA PRO A 273 -46.27 -29.12 0.27
C PRO A 273 -46.76 -28.94 1.71
N PRO A 274 -46.92 -27.69 2.18
CA PRO A 274 -47.48 -27.44 3.51
C PRO A 274 -48.91 -27.97 3.53
N VAL A 275 -49.11 -29.13 4.15
CA VAL A 275 -50.44 -29.69 4.38
C VAL A 275 -50.92 -29.13 5.71
N ASP A 276 -51.92 -28.24 5.66
CA ASP A 276 -52.67 -27.88 6.85
C ASP A 276 -53.48 -29.10 7.30
N VAL A 277 -52.96 -29.79 8.30
CA VAL A 277 -53.56 -31.01 8.87
C VAL A 277 -54.81 -30.72 9.71
N ASP A 278 -55.11 -29.45 10.03
CA ASP A 278 -56.28 -29.11 10.83
C ASP A 278 -57.59 -29.14 10.02
N ALA A 279 -57.54 -29.00 8.69
CA ALA A 279 -58.74 -29.01 7.85
C ALA A 279 -59.33 -30.43 7.63
N PRO A 280 -58.56 -31.47 7.24
CA PRO A 280 -59.14 -32.78 6.91
C PRO A 280 -59.46 -33.63 8.14
N ILE A 281 -58.74 -33.42 9.25
CA ILE A 281 -58.90 -34.22 10.48
C ILE A 281 -60.14 -33.79 11.27
N ARG A 282 -60.54 -32.51 11.20
CA ARG A 282 -61.78 -32.02 11.85
C ARG A 282 -63.05 -32.48 11.14
N GLU A 283 -63.01 -32.71 9.82
CA GLU A 283 -64.21 -33.07 9.05
C GLU A 283 -64.39 -34.58 8.81
N GLY A 284 -63.36 -35.37 9.09
CA GLY A 284 -63.40 -36.83 9.02
C GLY A 284 -63.31 -37.35 7.58
N LEU A 285 -62.43 -38.34 7.37
CA LEU A 285 -62.24 -39.05 6.10
C LEU A 285 -63.54 -39.46 5.35
N PRO A 286 -64.67 -39.79 6.03
CA PRO A 286 -65.89 -40.17 5.34
C PRO A 286 -66.60 -39.03 4.57
N ARG A 287 -66.38 -37.75 4.94
CA ARG A 287 -67.09 -36.63 4.29
C ARG A 287 -66.43 -36.17 2.99
N ALA A 288 -65.11 -36.22 2.93
CA ALA A 288 -64.33 -35.83 1.75
C ALA A 288 -64.45 -36.82 0.58
N LEU A 289 -64.86 -38.08 0.83
CA LEU A 289 -65.07 -39.11 -0.19
C LEU A 289 -66.55 -39.26 -0.61
N ALA A 290 -67.44 -38.41 -0.10
CA ALA A 290 -68.88 -38.46 -0.36
C ALA A 290 -69.37 -37.41 -1.39
N GLU A 291 -68.46 -36.64 -1.99
CA GLU A 291 -68.76 -35.62 -3.01
C GLU A 291 -68.18 -35.95 -4.40
N GLU A 292 -68.18 -37.24 -4.79
CA GLU A 292 -68.32 -37.66 -6.19
C GLU A 292 -69.78 -38.00 -6.50
#